data_AF-A0A416JYX4-F1
#
_entry.id   AF-A0A416JYX4-F1
#
_cell.length_a   1.000
_cell.length_b   1.000
_cell.length_c   1.000
_cell.angle_alpha   90.00
_cell.angle_beta   90.00
_cell.angle_gamma   90.00
#
_symmetry.space_group_name_H-M   'P 1'
#
loop_
_entity.id
_entity.type
_entity.pdbx_description
1 polymer ?
#
loop_
_entity_poly.entity_id
_entity_poly.type
_entity_poly.pdbx_seq_one_letter_code
_entity_poly.pdbx_strand_id
1 'polypeptide(L)'
;MEDMSVVKSIDEILAFQDWDTDADEWIQESNTGAIWDNGYKHTNIEKSIYMTAKYLMSEILGRYPLKMVAFGTDKYSNSIVYKYGENFCDWIGAQEGVSYYKVKKPGYGGENGELVQAFEEISNEMIHVVDAGSSVIDEIGKTGDYDFAFVNDAVRLVMNVDGKEEAAEKIGENSYGFVKNSQVADGYEFVLYYHPDGCSYKGKTYGESFVWKINVPVTIDHPVQLTYQVKLTNPKNEAGTYGTYDRDGKAGYEGLYTNNMAVLYPVDSNGNAYEPEKFLKPTVSYTVKSEKPDPTDPTPTEPEPKPTEPEPKPTDPQPTDPQPTNPQPTTPGGNHISGGTGGRGSRGSGIGGPGVETQAAETVPEATIAENAAETAAEELPKTGDHTSPAMWLLLIGAGMAASLFVAVSGRRDEE
;
A
#
# COMPACT_ATOMS: atom_id res chain seq x y z
N MET A 1 -3.80 1.56 -62.15
CA MET A 1 -3.50 1.07 -60.80
C MET A 1 -2.01 1.24 -60.65
N GLU A 2 -1.55 1.90 -59.60
CA GLU A 2 -0.11 2.12 -59.37
C GLU A 2 0.56 0.78 -59.01
N ASP A 3 1.81 0.59 -59.44
CA ASP A 3 2.56 -0.64 -59.18
C ASP A 3 3.10 -0.61 -57.75
N MET A 4 2.43 -1.30 -56.83
CA MET A 4 2.81 -1.34 -55.42
C MET A 4 4.14 -2.06 -55.15
N SER A 5 4.73 -2.76 -56.13
CA SER A 5 6.04 -3.38 -55.97
C SER A 5 7.20 -2.37 -55.92
N VAL A 6 6.97 -1.10 -56.26
CA VAL A 6 7.97 -0.02 -56.14
C VAL A 6 8.01 0.65 -54.76
N VAL A 7 7.05 0.33 -53.87
CA VAL A 7 6.98 0.90 -52.51
C VAL A 7 8.00 0.21 -51.62
N LYS A 8 9.06 0.93 -51.26
CA LYS A 8 10.12 0.43 -50.38
C LYS A 8 9.66 0.40 -48.92
N SER A 9 10.26 -0.48 -48.12
CA SER A 9 10.14 -0.44 -46.67
C SER A 9 10.94 0.74 -46.08
N ILE A 10 10.61 1.14 -44.85
CA ILE A 10 11.30 2.23 -44.15
C ILE A 10 12.74 1.84 -43.83
N ASP A 11 13.00 0.56 -43.54
CA ASP A 11 14.33 0.05 -43.26
C ASP A 11 15.23 0.01 -44.52
N GLU A 12 14.66 -0.25 -45.71
CA GLU A 12 15.39 -0.09 -46.98
C GLU A 12 15.76 1.37 -47.27
N ILE A 13 14.83 2.31 -47.01
CA ILE A 13 15.06 3.76 -47.13
C ILE A 13 16.17 4.22 -46.17
N LEU A 14 16.17 3.71 -44.93
CA LEU A 14 17.19 3.97 -43.92
C LEU A 14 18.55 3.30 -44.23
N ALA A 15 18.56 2.22 -45.00
CA ALA A 15 19.78 1.51 -45.37
C ALA A 15 20.57 2.16 -46.52
N PHE A 16 19.99 3.09 -47.28
CA PHE A 16 20.69 3.78 -48.37
C PHE A 16 21.84 4.65 -47.86
N GLN A 17 22.95 4.65 -48.62
CA GLN A 17 24.25 5.21 -48.22
C GLN A 17 24.64 6.46 -49.03
N ASP A 18 23.77 6.95 -49.91
CA ASP A 18 24.04 8.00 -50.88
C ASP A 18 23.20 9.27 -50.68
N TRP A 19 22.41 9.34 -49.60
CA TRP A 19 21.63 10.50 -49.18
C TRP A 19 22.43 11.81 -49.14
N ASP A 20 23.66 11.77 -48.63
CA ASP A 20 24.60 12.91 -48.57
C ASP A 20 25.05 13.42 -49.96
N THR A 21 24.60 12.76 -51.03
CA THR A 21 24.93 13.05 -52.43
C THR A 21 23.70 13.04 -53.35
N ASP A 22 22.49 13.12 -52.77
CA ASP A 22 21.20 13.25 -53.48
C ASP A 22 20.65 14.67 -53.33
N ALA A 23 20.00 15.20 -54.35
CA ALA A 23 19.69 16.64 -54.45
C ALA A 23 18.69 17.13 -53.40
N ASP A 24 18.89 18.34 -52.86
CA ASP A 24 17.98 19.00 -51.90
C ASP A 24 16.87 19.82 -52.58
N GLU A 25 16.80 19.81 -53.92
CA GLU A 25 15.80 20.53 -54.70
C GLU A 25 14.45 19.79 -54.69
N TRP A 26 13.41 20.42 -54.15
CA TRP A 26 12.06 19.88 -54.11
C TRP A 26 11.36 19.95 -55.47
N ILE A 27 11.24 18.82 -56.17
CA ILE A 27 10.47 18.73 -57.42
C ILE A 27 8.96 18.75 -57.09
N GLN A 28 8.22 19.76 -57.57
CA GLN A 28 6.77 19.87 -57.35
C GLN A 28 5.93 19.49 -58.59
N GLU A 29 6.02 18.23 -59.02
CA GLU A 29 5.03 17.64 -59.94
C GLU A 29 4.25 16.49 -59.27
N SER A 30 3.10 16.12 -59.85
CA SER A 30 2.00 15.47 -59.13
C SER A 30 2.35 14.09 -58.54
N ASN A 31 2.21 13.96 -57.21
CA ASN A 31 1.78 12.82 -56.37
C ASN A 31 2.17 11.36 -56.76
N THR A 32 3.19 11.14 -57.58
CA THR A 32 3.41 9.83 -58.24
C THR A 32 4.55 9.00 -57.68
N GLY A 33 5.43 9.57 -56.84
CA GLY A 33 6.61 8.86 -56.34
C GLY A 33 7.57 8.44 -57.47
N ALA A 34 7.68 9.24 -58.52
CA ALA A 34 8.59 8.99 -59.63
C ALA A 34 9.98 9.61 -59.39
N ILE A 35 11.03 8.92 -59.82
CA ILE A 35 12.41 9.44 -59.89
C ILE A 35 12.64 9.98 -61.30
N TRP A 36 13.29 11.14 -61.44
CA TRP A 36 13.62 11.74 -62.73
C TRP A 36 15.08 11.45 -63.14
N ASP A 37 15.31 11.12 -64.40
CA ASP A 37 16.62 10.90 -65.06
C ASP A 37 17.47 12.19 -65.20
N ASN A 38 17.49 13.03 -64.17
CA ASN A 38 18.18 14.33 -64.07
C ASN A 38 19.24 14.33 -62.95
N GLY A 39 19.61 13.15 -62.42
CA GLY A 39 20.62 13.00 -61.36
C GLY A 39 20.06 12.86 -59.94
N TYR A 40 18.73 12.85 -59.78
CA TYR A 40 18.06 12.49 -58.52
C TYR A 40 18.18 10.97 -58.29
N LYS A 41 18.44 10.56 -57.06
CA LYS A 41 18.66 9.15 -56.69
C LYS A 41 17.43 8.53 -56.05
N HIS A 42 16.69 9.34 -55.30
CA HIS A 42 15.50 8.95 -54.55
C HIS A 42 14.35 9.92 -54.84
N THR A 43 13.14 9.55 -54.40
CA THR A 43 11.97 10.44 -54.48
C THR A 43 11.90 11.38 -53.28
N ASN A 44 11.20 12.51 -53.43
CA ASN A 44 10.89 13.42 -52.31
C ASN A 44 10.24 12.70 -51.11
N ILE A 45 9.46 11.63 -51.37
CA ILE A 45 8.75 10.87 -50.33
C ILE A 45 9.75 10.04 -49.52
N GLU A 46 10.64 9.31 -50.20
CA GLU A 46 11.69 8.52 -49.54
C GLU A 46 12.67 9.44 -48.80
N LYS A 47 13.04 10.60 -49.38
CA LYS A 47 13.89 11.60 -48.71
C LYS A 47 13.22 12.22 -47.49
N SER A 48 11.92 12.52 -47.57
CA SER A 48 11.13 13.02 -46.43
C SER A 48 11.01 11.98 -45.31
N ILE A 49 10.79 10.71 -45.65
CA ILE A 49 10.79 9.58 -44.71
C ILE A 49 12.16 9.44 -44.05
N TYR A 50 13.25 9.39 -44.83
CA TYR A 50 14.61 9.27 -44.31
C TYR A 50 14.92 10.40 -43.30
N MET A 51 14.74 11.66 -43.71
CA MET A 51 15.06 12.81 -42.85
C MET A 51 14.21 12.83 -41.57
N THR A 52 12.92 12.48 -41.66
CA THR A 52 12.03 12.45 -40.48
C THR A 52 12.36 11.28 -39.57
N ALA A 53 12.61 10.08 -40.11
CA ALA A 53 13.01 8.89 -39.36
C ALA A 53 14.33 9.13 -38.63
N LYS A 54 15.34 9.71 -39.31
CA LYS A 54 16.63 10.06 -38.70
C LYS A 54 16.49 11.05 -37.55
N TYR A 55 15.64 12.07 -37.68
CA TYR A 55 15.36 13.02 -36.60
C TYR A 55 14.63 12.37 -35.42
N LEU A 56 13.61 11.53 -35.68
CA LEU A 56 12.91 10.78 -34.64
C LEU A 56 13.88 9.86 -33.88
N MET A 57 14.73 9.11 -34.59
CA MET A 57 15.71 8.21 -34.00
C MET A 57 16.82 8.93 -33.23
N SER A 58 17.20 10.16 -33.60
CA SER A 58 18.24 10.88 -32.88
C SER A 58 17.70 11.66 -31.69
N GLU A 59 16.58 12.39 -31.85
CA GLU A 59 16.11 13.37 -30.85
C GLU A 59 14.89 12.94 -30.02
N ILE A 60 14.06 11.99 -30.47
CA ILE A 60 12.75 11.72 -29.86
C ILE A 60 12.65 10.31 -29.26
N LEU A 61 12.85 9.28 -30.09
CA LEU A 61 12.71 7.87 -29.72
C LEU A 61 13.74 7.50 -28.65
N GLY A 62 13.30 6.77 -27.61
CA GLY A 62 14.12 6.44 -26.45
C GLY A 62 14.49 7.63 -25.54
N ARG A 63 14.12 8.88 -25.88
CA ARG A 63 14.26 10.06 -25.01
C ARG A 63 12.95 10.48 -24.36
N TYR A 64 11.82 10.28 -25.04
CA TYR A 64 10.48 10.61 -24.57
C TYR A 64 9.51 9.45 -24.84
N PRO A 65 8.57 9.15 -23.94
CA PRO A 65 7.46 8.27 -24.26
C PRO A 65 6.51 9.01 -25.22
N LEU A 66 6.07 8.32 -26.28
CA LEU A 66 5.43 8.95 -27.43
C LEU A 66 3.99 8.46 -27.61
N LYS A 67 3.04 9.40 -27.78
CA LYS A 67 1.65 9.09 -28.14
C LYS A 67 1.43 9.47 -29.60
N MET A 68 1.19 8.49 -30.47
CA MET A 68 1.00 8.72 -31.91
C MET A 68 -0.40 8.32 -32.37
N VAL A 69 -1.13 9.27 -32.96
CA VAL A 69 -2.41 9.04 -33.62
C VAL A 69 -2.22 9.12 -35.14
N ALA A 70 -2.38 8.00 -35.83
CA ALA A 70 -2.45 7.98 -37.30
C ALA A 70 -3.92 7.93 -37.74
N PHE A 71 -4.38 8.97 -38.43
CA PHE A 71 -5.78 9.10 -38.84
C PHE A 71 -5.97 9.01 -40.37
N GLY A 72 -6.79 8.06 -40.79
CA GLY A 72 -7.28 7.97 -42.17
C GLY A 72 -6.23 7.58 -43.20
N THR A 73 -5.22 6.79 -42.80
CA THR A 73 -4.18 6.22 -43.68
C THR A 73 -4.77 5.22 -44.69
N ASP A 74 -5.89 4.59 -44.34
CA ASP A 74 -6.69 3.65 -45.14
C ASP A 74 -7.33 4.25 -46.41
N LYS A 75 -7.54 5.57 -46.43
CA LYS A 75 -8.42 6.27 -47.37
C LYS A 75 -8.11 6.03 -48.87
N TYR A 76 -6.86 5.79 -49.24
CA TYR A 76 -6.45 5.56 -50.63
C TYR A 76 -5.38 4.46 -50.75
N SER A 77 -5.71 3.24 -50.32
CA SER A 77 -4.85 2.04 -50.43
C SER A 77 -4.27 1.76 -51.83
N ASN A 78 -4.86 2.33 -52.89
CA ASN A 78 -4.39 2.23 -54.28
C ASN A 78 -3.38 3.32 -54.70
N SER A 79 -2.88 4.14 -53.77
CA SER A 79 -1.86 5.18 -54.03
C SER A 79 -0.55 4.92 -53.28
N ILE A 80 0.57 4.97 -54.00
CA ILE A 80 1.94 4.82 -53.49
C ILE A 80 2.22 5.78 -52.33
N VAL A 81 1.76 7.04 -52.43
CA VAL A 81 2.00 8.05 -51.40
C VAL A 81 1.27 7.72 -50.09
N TYR A 82 0.06 7.18 -50.19
CA TYR A 82 -0.69 6.72 -49.01
C TYR A 82 -0.09 5.45 -48.42
N LYS A 83 0.41 4.51 -49.25
CA LYS A 83 1.10 3.32 -48.74
C LYS A 83 2.41 3.67 -48.04
N TYR A 84 3.20 4.61 -48.58
CA TYR A 84 4.37 5.15 -47.89
C TYR A 84 4.01 5.82 -46.55
N GLY A 85 2.97 6.65 -46.53
CA GLY A 85 2.49 7.29 -45.30
C GLY A 85 2.01 6.28 -44.24
N GLU A 86 1.29 5.24 -44.65
CA GLU A 86 0.87 4.15 -43.76
C GLU A 86 2.07 3.35 -43.24
N ASN A 87 2.96 2.90 -44.13
CA ASN A 87 4.16 2.14 -43.76
C ASN A 87 5.03 2.91 -42.76
N PHE A 88 5.13 4.24 -42.92
CA PHE A 88 5.90 5.07 -42.00
C PHE A 88 5.22 5.26 -40.64
N CYS A 89 3.89 5.41 -40.60
CA CYS A 89 3.16 5.44 -39.33
C CYS A 89 3.28 4.11 -38.57
N ASP A 90 3.14 2.98 -39.29
CA ASP A 90 3.28 1.64 -38.70
C ASP A 90 4.72 1.36 -38.22
N TRP A 91 5.74 1.88 -38.91
CA TRP A 91 7.14 1.79 -38.48
C TRP A 91 7.43 2.63 -37.22
N ILE A 92 6.88 3.84 -37.10
CA ILE A 92 6.99 4.65 -35.87
C ILE A 92 6.25 3.95 -34.72
N GLY A 93 5.05 3.43 -34.98
CA GLY A 93 4.25 2.71 -33.99
C GLY A 93 4.83 1.36 -33.53
N ALA A 94 5.85 0.85 -34.21
CA ALA A 94 6.59 -0.36 -33.82
C ALA A 94 7.86 -0.08 -32.99
N GLN A 95 8.18 1.18 -32.71
CA GLN A 95 9.36 1.55 -31.91
C GLN A 95 9.10 1.41 -30.41
N GLU A 96 10.15 1.11 -29.63
CA GLU A 96 10.06 1.02 -28.17
C GLU A 96 9.70 2.37 -27.54
N GLY A 97 8.77 2.35 -26.57
CA GLY A 97 8.26 3.55 -25.91
C GLY A 97 7.18 4.34 -26.68
N VAL A 98 6.64 3.78 -27.76
CA VAL A 98 5.56 4.40 -28.56
C VAL A 98 4.22 3.69 -28.32
N SER A 99 3.18 4.45 -27.95
CA SER A 99 1.78 4.00 -27.96
C SER A 99 1.11 4.49 -29.23
N TYR A 100 0.58 3.56 -30.03
CA TYR A 100 0.15 3.82 -31.42
C TYR A 100 -1.34 3.56 -31.64
N TYR A 101 -2.07 4.63 -31.96
CA TYR A 101 -3.52 4.64 -32.19
C TYR A 101 -3.77 4.78 -33.69
N LYS A 102 -3.98 3.66 -34.38
CA LYS A 102 -4.23 3.61 -35.84
C LYS A 102 -5.74 3.73 -36.13
N VAL A 103 -6.22 4.96 -36.24
CA VAL A 103 -7.63 5.30 -36.41
C VAL A 103 -8.00 5.36 -37.90
N LYS A 104 -9.01 4.59 -38.30
CA LYS A 104 -9.47 4.55 -39.69
C LYS A 104 -10.40 5.73 -40.00
N LYS A 105 -10.62 6.04 -41.28
CA LYS A 105 -11.54 7.12 -41.63
C LYS A 105 -13.00 6.62 -41.74
N PRO A 106 -13.98 7.33 -41.12
CA PRO A 106 -15.39 7.15 -41.41
C PRO A 106 -15.70 7.11 -42.91
N GLY A 107 -16.31 6.00 -43.35
CA GLY A 107 -16.65 5.75 -44.76
C GLY A 107 -15.52 5.14 -45.62
N TYR A 108 -14.35 4.83 -45.05
CA TYR A 108 -13.24 4.15 -45.74
C TYR A 108 -12.79 2.86 -45.04
N GLY A 109 -13.28 2.59 -43.83
CA GLY A 109 -12.97 1.36 -43.10
C GLY A 109 -13.16 1.46 -41.59
N GLY A 110 -13.35 2.67 -41.06
CA GLY A 110 -13.68 2.94 -39.65
C GLY A 110 -15.04 3.59 -39.44
N GLU A 111 -15.41 3.74 -38.17
CA GLU A 111 -16.70 4.22 -37.69
C GLU A 111 -16.64 5.64 -37.07
N ASN A 112 -17.82 6.28 -36.98
CA ASN A 112 -17.96 7.60 -36.33
C ASN A 112 -17.85 7.44 -34.80
N GLY A 113 -16.62 7.48 -34.29
CA GLY A 113 -16.32 7.42 -32.86
C GLY A 113 -14.85 7.12 -32.57
N GLU A 114 -14.21 6.32 -33.42
CA GLU A 114 -12.83 5.81 -33.21
C GLU A 114 -11.80 6.91 -32.91
N LEU A 115 -11.91 8.09 -33.56
CA LEU A 115 -10.98 9.20 -33.31
C LEU A 115 -11.22 9.89 -31.97
N VAL A 116 -12.47 9.92 -31.49
CA VAL A 116 -12.80 10.47 -30.17
C VAL A 116 -12.32 9.50 -29.09
N GLN A 117 -12.63 8.21 -29.25
CA GLN A 117 -12.17 7.15 -28.36
C GLN A 117 -10.64 7.13 -28.24
N ALA A 118 -9.89 7.26 -29.34
CA ALA A 118 -8.43 7.33 -29.29
C ALA A 118 -7.90 8.52 -28.47
N PHE A 119 -8.60 9.67 -28.47
CA PHE A 119 -8.23 10.81 -27.61
C PHE A 119 -8.73 10.66 -26.17
N GLU A 120 -9.83 9.94 -25.92
CA GLU A 120 -10.30 9.57 -24.57
C GLU A 120 -9.33 8.56 -23.92
N GLU A 121 -8.87 7.55 -24.66
CA GLU A 121 -7.85 6.59 -24.23
C GLU A 121 -6.52 7.29 -23.90
N ILE A 122 -6.06 8.20 -24.77
CA ILE A 122 -4.88 9.05 -24.49
C ILE A 122 -5.11 9.93 -23.26
N SER A 123 -6.32 10.50 -23.07
CA SER A 123 -6.64 11.31 -21.89
C SER A 123 -6.55 10.50 -20.60
N ASN A 124 -7.16 9.31 -20.57
CA ASN A 124 -7.16 8.42 -19.40
C ASN A 124 -5.74 7.96 -19.02
N GLU A 125 -4.83 7.86 -20.00
CA GLU A 125 -3.43 7.51 -19.77
C GLU A 125 -2.53 8.72 -19.41
N MET A 126 -2.99 9.96 -19.62
CA MET A 126 -2.20 11.19 -19.44
C MET A 126 -2.59 12.04 -18.23
N ILE A 127 -3.69 11.73 -17.54
CA ILE A 127 -4.14 12.43 -16.33
C ILE A 127 -4.57 11.44 -15.26
N HIS A 128 -4.08 11.67 -14.05
CA HIS A 128 -4.44 10.90 -12.88
C HIS A 128 -5.18 11.83 -11.91
N VAL A 129 -6.36 11.42 -11.46
CA VAL A 129 -7.19 12.19 -10.50
C VAL A 129 -6.57 12.16 -9.09
N VAL A 130 -5.63 11.23 -8.85
CA VAL A 130 -4.81 11.11 -7.65
C VAL A 130 -3.35 11.25 -8.05
N ASP A 131 -2.82 12.47 -7.94
CA ASP A 131 -1.44 12.85 -8.25
C ASP A 131 -0.79 13.62 -7.07
N ALA A 132 0.42 14.12 -7.26
CA ALA A 132 1.23 14.80 -6.25
C ALA A 132 0.48 15.95 -5.54
N GLY A 133 0.37 15.85 -4.22
CA GLY A 133 -0.43 16.75 -3.38
C GLY A 133 -1.79 16.17 -2.96
N SER A 134 -2.18 15.03 -3.53
CA SER A 134 -3.27 14.18 -3.02
C SER A 134 -2.94 13.67 -1.62
N SER A 135 -3.99 13.31 -0.86
CA SER A 135 -3.80 12.79 0.49
C SER A 135 -5.01 12.05 1.03
N VAL A 136 -4.79 11.14 1.97
CA VAL A 136 -5.84 10.51 2.77
C VAL A 136 -5.70 10.99 4.22
N ILE A 137 -6.80 11.44 4.82
CA ILE A 137 -6.95 11.49 6.28
C ILE A 137 -7.65 10.21 6.73
N ASP A 138 -7.14 9.56 7.78
CA ASP A 138 -7.77 8.40 8.41
C ASP A 138 -7.83 8.62 9.92
N GLU A 139 -9.02 8.56 10.52
CA GLU A 139 -9.28 8.82 11.93
C GLU A 139 -9.56 7.50 12.66
N ILE A 140 -8.72 7.13 13.63
CA ILE A 140 -8.77 5.85 14.33
C ILE A 140 -10.07 5.70 15.13
N GLY A 141 -10.58 4.47 15.20
CA GLY A 141 -11.88 4.14 15.78
C GLY A 141 -11.98 4.41 17.28
N LYS A 142 -12.66 5.49 17.66
CA LYS A 142 -12.81 5.90 19.06
C LYS A 142 -14.23 6.37 19.36
N THR A 143 -14.84 5.83 20.41
CA THR A 143 -16.16 6.21 20.94
C THR A 143 -16.14 6.18 22.48
N GLY A 144 -17.30 6.33 23.13
CA GLY A 144 -17.42 6.05 24.57
C GLY A 144 -17.46 4.55 24.92
N ASP A 145 -17.71 3.68 23.94
CA ASP A 145 -17.90 2.23 24.14
C ASP A 145 -16.66 1.40 23.79
N TYR A 146 -15.79 1.92 22.94
CA TYR A 146 -14.55 1.28 22.48
C TYR A 146 -13.51 2.32 22.06
N ASP A 147 -12.24 1.96 22.16
CA ASP A 147 -11.10 2.85 21.93
C ASP A 147 -9.94 2.05 21.29
N PHE A 148 -9.79 2.17 19.97
CA PHE A 148 -8.63 1.66 19.25
C PHE A 148 -7.48 2.69 19.29
N ALA A 149 -6.25 2.17 19.45
CA ALA A 149 -5.03 2.96 19.28
C ALA A 149 -4.10 2.29 18.25
N PHE A 150 -3.41 3.11 17.46
CA PHE A 150 -2.42 2.66 16.48
C PHE A 150 -1.16 2.09 17.16
N VAL A 151 -0.68 0.95 16.65
CA VAL A 151 0.60 0.36 17.07
C VAL A 151 1.74 1.03 16.30
N ASN A 152 2.20 2.17 16.82
CA ASN A 152 3.17 3.09 16.21
C ASN A 152 4.61 2.51 16.07
N ASP A 153 4.74 1.58 15.13
CA ASP A 153 5.93 0.76 14.87
C ASP A 153 6.12 0.62 13.34
N ALA A 154 7.29 0.97 12.82
CA ALA A 154 7.61 0.91 11.39
C ALA A 154 7.48 -0.52 10.82
N VAL A 155 7.75 -1.54 11.63
CA VAL A 155 7.68 -2.96 11.22
C VAL A 155 6.22 -3.41 11.00
N ARG A 156 5.24 -2.61 11.44
CA ARG A 156 3.80 -2.86 11.30
C ARG A 156 3.13 -1.96 10.25
N LEU A 157 3.94 -1.19 9.52
CA LEU A 157 3.52 -0.33 8.42
C LEU A 157 4.09 -0.89 7.12
N VAL A 158 3.21 -1.42 6.27
CA VAL A 158 3.56 -1.94 4.94
C VAL A 158 2.74 -1.19 3.91
N MET A 159 3.40 -0.68 2.87
CA MET A 159 2.72 -0.17 1.69
C MET A 159 2.82 -1.21 0.58
N ASN A 160 1.74 -1.42 -0.17
CA ASN A 160 1.77 -2.18 -1.41
C ASN A 160 1.62 -1.19 -2.56
N VAL A 161 2.56 -1.19 -3.50
CA VAL A 161 2.56 -0.37 -4.72
C VAL A 161 2.66 -1.35 -5.89
N ASP A 162 1.62 -1.44 -6.73
CA ASP A 162 1.57 -2.39 -7.85
C ASP A 162 1.96 -3.83 -7.46
N GLY A 163 1.26 -4.39 -6.47
CA GLY A 163 1.51 -5.74 -5.95
C GLY A 163 2.79 -5.90 -5.13
N LYS A 164 3.74 -4.96 -5.20
CA LYS A 164 5.03 -5.01 -4.50
C LYS A 164 4.93 -4.41 -3.11
N GLU A 165 5.40 -5.15 -2.10
CA GLU A 165 5.53 -4.64 -0.73
C GLU A 165 6.75 -3.72 -0.56
N GLU A 166 6.52 -2.59 0.12
CA GLU A 166 7.48 -1.55 0.44
C GLU A 166 7.41 -1.25 1.95
N ALA A 167 8.55 -1.36 2.64
CA ALA A 167 8.64 -1.20 4.08
C ALA A 167 8.74 0.29 4.49
N ALA A 168 8.12 0.66 5.61
CA ALA A 168 8.20 2.00 6.16
C ALA A 168 9.61 2.36 6.65
N GLU A 169 10.20 3.44 6.11
CA GLU A 169 11.38 4.08 6.71
C GLU A 169 10.94 5.14 7.73
N LYS A 170 11.41 5.05 8.97
CA LYS A 170 11.08 6.03 10.02
C LYS A 170 11.90 7.32 9.83
N ILE A 171 11.23 8.37 9.35
CA ILE A 171 11.85 9.68 9.02
C ILE A 171 11.62 10.75 10.08
N GLY A 172 10.75 10.50 11.05
CA GLY A 172 10.50 11.36 12.21
C GLY A 172 9.88 10.56 13.36
N GLU A 173 9.61 11.18 14.51
CA GLU A 173 9.04 10.50 15.68
C GLU A 173 7.70 9.82 15.38
N ASN A 174 6.84 10.51 14.65
CA ASN A 174 5.54 10.05 14.15
C ASN A 174 5.43 10.27 12.62
N SER A 175 6.51 10.00 11.88
CA SER A 175 6.56 10.19 10.42
C SER A 175 7.30 9.05 9.73
N TYR A 176 6.70 8.53 8.66
CA TYR A 176 7.19 7.37 7.92
C TYR A 176 7.16 7.64 6.41
N GLY A 177 8.22 7.29 5.70
CA GLY A 177 8.32 7.40 4.24
C GLY A 177 8.32 6.02 3.58
N PHE A 178 7.72 5.92 2.39
CA PHE A 178 7.72 4.73 1.54
C PHE A 178 8.14 5.11 0.12
N VAL A 179 8.91 4.23 -0.54
CA VAL A 179 9.58 4.42 -1.84
C VAL A 179 10.45 5.69 -1.90
N LYS A 180 11.78 5.51 -1.85
CA LYS A 180 12.73 6.62 -1.93
C LYS A 180 12.81 7.22 -3.33
N ASN A 181 12.47 8.50 -3.45
CA ASN A 181 12.55 9.25 -4.70
C ASN A 181 13.09 10.66 -4.42
N SER A 182 14.27 10.98 -4.95
CA SER A 182 14.94 12.27 -4.70
C SER A 182 14.41 13.44 -5.53
N GLN A 183 13.42 13.23 -6.40
CA GLN A 183 12.82 14.28 -7.23
C GLN A 183 11.58 14.92 -6.57
N VAL A 184 10.99 14.27 -5.57
CA VAL A 184 9.82 14.76 -4.85
C VAL A 184 10.20 15.44 -3.53
N ALA A 185 9.39 16.41 -3.10
CA ALA A 185 9.79 17.40 -2.07
C ALA A 185 10.12 16.80 -0.69
N ASP A 186 9.45 15.72 -0.27
CA ASP A 186 9.74 15.03 1.00
C ASP A 186 10.83 13.93 0.87
N GLY A 187 11.36 13.66 -0.34
CA GLY A 187 12.32 12.59 -0.62
C GLY A 187 11.73 11.18 -0.72
N TYR A 188 10.41 11.05 -0.61
CA TYR A 188 9.63 9.81 -0.68
C TYR A 188 8.34 10.04 -1.47
N GLU A 189 7.95 9.03 -2.24
CA GLU A 189 6.74 9.07 -3.09
C GLU A 189 5.46 9.06 -2.23
N PHE A 190 5.52 8.45 -1.06
CA PHE A 190 4.43 8.40 -0.10
C PHE A 190 4.93 8.70 1.31
N VAL A 191 4.22 9.52 2.07
CA VAL A 191 4.60 9.89 3.44
C VAL A 191 3.40 9.83 4.38
N LEU A 192 3.54 9.08 5.46
CA LEU A 192 2.54 8.95 6.52
C LEU A 192 2.95 9.78 7.74
N TYR A 193 2.12 10.75 8.11
CA TYR A 193 2.22 11.49 9.38
C TYR A 193 1.17 10.96 10.35
N TYR A 194 1.60 10.58 11.55
CA TYR A 194 0.74 10.10 12.61
C TYR A 194 0.53 11.19 13.68
N HIS A 195 -0.72 11.36 14.10
CA HIS A 195 -1.19 12.39 15.01
C HIS A 195 -1.89 11.74 16.22
N PRO A 196 -1.15 11.34 17.27
CA PRO A 196 -1.72 10.65 18.44
C PRO A 196 -2.76 11.50 19.18
N ASP A 197 -2.45 12.77 19.43
CA ASP A 197 -3.37 13.75 20.04
C ASP A 197 -4.40 14.33 19.05
N GLY A 198 -4.44 13.80 17.82
CA GLY A 198 -5.25 14.27 16.71
C GLY A 198 -4.72 15.51 16.00
N CYS A 199 -5.46 15.97 14.99
CA CYS A 199 -5.03 17.07 14.13
C CYS A 199 -6.20 17.90 13.58
N SER A 200 -5.88 19.07 13.02
CA SER A 200 -6.80 19.85 12.19
C SER A 200 -6.35 19.82 10.73
N TYR A 201 -7.14 19.17 9.87
CA TYR A 201 -6.83 18.98 8.45
C TYR A 201 -7.94 19.53 7.56
N LYS A 202 -7.58 20.31 6.52
CA LYS A 202 -8.49 20.95 5.55
C LYS A 202 -9.72 21.63 6.20
N GLY A 203 -9.53 22.28 7.35
CA GLY A 203 -10.59 23.01 8.08
C GLY A 203 -11.50 22.16 8.99
N LYS A 204 -11.24 20.86 9.13
CA LYS A 204 -11.91 19.95 10.07
C LYS A 204 -10.93 19.52 11.17
N THR A 205 -11.44 19.11 12.32
CA THR A 205 -10.63 18.55 13.43
C THR A 205 -10.97 17.07 13.59
N TYR A 206 -9.95 16.27 13.84
CA TYR A 206 -9.98 14.82 13.96
C TYR A 206 -9.34 14.40 15.29
N GLY A 207 -9.78 13.28 15.85
CA GLY A 207 -9.06 12.56 16.92
C GLY A 207 -7.77 11.91 16.42
N GLU A 208 -7.28 10.90 17.13
CA GLU A 208 -6.11 10.10 16.74
C GLU A 208 -6.18 9.72 15.26
N SER A 209 -5.18 10.13 14.46
CA SER A 209 -5.32 10.11 12.99
C SER A 209 -4.01 10.00 12.23
N PHE A 210 -4.12 9.58 10.97
CA PHE A 210 -3.09 9.65 9.96
C PHE A 210 -3.39 10.74 8.92
N VAL A 211 -2.36 11.48 8.50
CA VAL A 211 -2.33 12.17 7.21
C VAL A 211 -1.33 11.42 6.32
N TRP A 212 -1.83 10.68 5.34
CA TRP A 212 -1.03 10.08 4.27
C TRP A 212 -0.95 11.06 3.09
N LYS A 213 0.24 11.55 2.76
CA LYS A 213 0.54 12.29 1.52
C LYS A 213 0.88 11.32 0.37
N ILE A 214 0.46 11.73 -0.82
CA ILE A 214 0.84 11.14 -2.10
C ILE A 214 1.62 12.21 -2.88
N ASN A 215 2.85 11.90 -3.29
CA ASN A 215 3.78 12.83 -3.97
C ASN A 215 4.05 12.43 -5.43
N VAL A 216 3.37 11.42 -5.96
CA VAL A 216 3.46 10.88 -7.34
C VAL A 216 2.06 10.50 -7.85
N PRO A 217 1.87 10.26 -9.15
CA PRO A 217 0.64 9.65 -9.68
C PRO A 217 0.32 8.31 -9.04
N VAL A 218 -0.97 8.07 -8.77
CA VAL A 218 -1.54 6.75 -8.53
C VAL A 218 -2.47 6.42 -9.70
N THR A 219 -2.15 5.35 -10.42
CA THR A 219 -2.83 4.95 -11.66
C THR A 219 -3.74 3.73 -11.44
N ILE A 220 -4.58 3.41 -12.43
CA ILE A 220 -5.50 2.27 -12.36
C ILE A 220 -4.78 0.91 -12.42
N ASP A 221 -3.62 0.88 -13.08
CA ASP A 221 -2.73 -0.28 -13.22
C ASP A 221 -1.66 -0.38 -12.13
N HIS A 222 -1.27 0.73 -11.49
CA HIS A 222 -0.37 0.75 -10.33
C HIS A 222 -1.09 1.23 -9.05
N PRO A 223 -2.04 0.43 -8.50
CA PRO A 223 -2.78 0.78 -7.29
C PRO A 223 -1.87 0.78 -6.05
N VAL A 224 -2.20 1.64 -5.07
CA VAL A 224 -1.45 1.78 -3.82
C VAL A 224 -2.34 1.49 -2.60
N GLN A 225 -1.84 0.68 -1.67
CA GLN A 225 -2.55 0.27 -0.44
C GLN A 225 -1.65 0.46 0.78
N LEU A 226 -2.18 1.01 1.88
CA LEU A 226 -1.50 1.11 3.16
C LEU A 226 -2.07 0.08 4.15
N THR A 227 -1.20 -0.76 4.71
CA THR A 227 -1.54 -1.70 5.79
C THR A 227 -0.92 -1.22 7.10
N TYR A 228 -1.75 -1.15 8.16
CA TYR A 228 -1.34 -0.77 9.51
C TYR A 228 -2.04 -1.65 10.58
N GLN A 229 -1.58 -1.60 11.83
CA GLN A 229 -2.17 -2.35 12.95
C GLN A 229 -2.72 -1.44 14.04
N VAL A 230 -3.96 -1.69 14.47
CA VAL A 230 -4.59 -1.06 15.65
C VAL A 230 -4.84 -2.09 16.76
N LYS A 231 -4.89 -1.63 18.00
CA LYS A 231 -5.21 -2.43 19.19
C LYS A 231 -6.40 -1.83 19.93
N LEU A 232 -7.40 -2.65 20.25
CA LEU A 232 -8.46 -2.27 21.19
C LEU A 232 -7.86 -2.13 22.60
N THR A 233 -7.95 -0.94 23.18
CA THR A 233 -7.31 -0.59 24.46
C THR A 233 -8.20 -0.85 25.67
N ASN A 234 -9.53 -0.84 25.48
CA ASN A 234 -10.55 -0.98 26.52
C ASN A 234 -11.53 -2.16 26.26
N PRO A 235 -11.05 -3.40 26.05
CA PRO A 235 -11.93 -4.55 25.89
C PRO A 235 -12.83 -4.75 27.12
N LYS A 236 -14.07 -5.17 26.89
CA LYS A 236 -15.04 -5.50 27.93
C LYS A 236 -14.66 -6.86 28.55
N ASN A 237 -14.90 -7.02 29.84
CA ASN A 237 -14.53 -8.22 30.62
C ASN A 237 -15.73 -9.16 30.90
N GLU A 238 -16.95 -8.71 30.61
CA GLU A 238 -18.15 -9.55 30.73
C GLU A 238 -18.21 -10.56 29.59
N ALA A 239 -18.74 -11.75 29.86
CA ALA A 239 -18.82 -12.82 28.86
C ALA A 239 -19.88 -12.52 27.79
N GLY A 240 -19.46 -12.52 26.52
CA GLY A 240 -20.31 -12.17 25.39
C GLY A 240 -19.51 -11.98 24.10
N THR A 241 -20.23 -11.73 23.00
CA THR A 241 -19.63 -11.32 21.72
C THR A 241 -19.95 -9.85 21.49
N TYR A 242 -18.93 -9.07 21.15
CA TYR A 242 -18.99 -7.63 20.97
C TYR A 242 -18.58 -7.23 19.55
N GLY A 243 -19.35 -6.35 18.93
CA GLY A 243 -19.18 -5.95 17.52
C GLY A 243 -19.68 -6.99 16.52
N THR A 244 -19.71 -6.58 15.26
CA THR A 244 -19.99 -7.43 14.09
C THR A 244 -18.79 -7.34 13.16
N TYR A 245 -18.38 -8.43 12.52
CA TYR A 245 -17.26 -8.39 11.58
C TYR A 245 -17.73 -7.98 10.18
N ASP A 246 -17.15 -6.89 9.66
CA ASP A 246 -17.28 -6.41 8.28
C ASP A 246 -15.86 -6.07 7.78
N ARG A 247 -15.30 -6.89 6.86
CA ARG A 247 -13.87 -6.83 6.51
C ARG A 247 -13.49 -5.55 5.76
N ASP A 248 -14.39 -5.06 4.91
CA ASP A 248 -14.16 -3.90 4.03
C ASP A 248 -15.22 -2.80 4.19
N GLY A 249 -16.22 -3.00 5.05
CA GLY A 249 -17.29 -2.02 5.29
C GLY A 249 -18.40 -2.05 4.24
N LYS A 250 -18.41 -3.03 3.31
CA LYS A 250 -19.45 -3.15 2.26
C LYS A 250 -20.79 -3.64 2.80
N ALA A 251 -20.82 -4.35 3.93
CA ALA A 251 -22.09 -4.73 4.56
C ALA A 251 -22.71 -3.58 5.37
N GLY A 252 -21.91 -2.57 5.73
CA GLY A 252 -22.36 -1.35 6.41
C GLY A 252 -22.80 -1.61 7.85
N TYR A 253 -22.20 -2.60 8.52
CA TYR A 253 -22.55 -2.94 9.89
C TYR A 253 -22.06 -1.89 10.89
N GLU A 254 -22.86 -1.63 11.92
CA GLU A 254 -22.44 -0.80 13.05
C GLU A 254 -21.74 -1.64 14.12
N GLY A 255 -20.76 -1.05 14.81
CA GLY A 255 -20.06 -1.71 15.91
C GLY A 255 -18.69 -1.13 16.17
N LEU A 256 -17.70 -2.02 16.32
CA LEU A 256 -16.31 -1.68 16.59
C LEU A 256 -15.61 -1.28 15.27
N TYR A 257 -15.92 -0.07 14.76
CA TYR A 257 -15.22 0.47 13.58
C TYR A 257 -13.73 0.61 13.90
N THR A 258 -12.84 0.12 13.05
CA THR A 258 -11.38 0.32 13.24
C THR A 258 -10.95 1.75 12.95
N ASN A 259 -11.70 2.45 12.09
CA ASN A 259 -11.59 3.88 11.83
C ASN A 259 -12.97 4.57 11.87
N ASN A 260 -13.03 5.76 12.47
CA ASN A 260 -14.21 6.61 12.51
C ASN A 260 -14.52 7.22 11.14
N MET A 261 -13.51 7.55 10.33
CA MET A 261 -13.61 7.75 8.88
C MET A 261 -12.23 7.71 8.22
N ALA A 262 -12.16 7.29 6.95
CA ALA A 262 -11.09 7.66 6.04
C ALA A 262 -11.64 8.47 4.85
N VAL A 263 -10.90 9.49 4.42
CA VAL A 263 -11.29 10.42 3.34
C VAL A 263 -10.09 10.74 2.45
N LEU A 264 -10.20 10.42 1.17
CA LEU A 264 -9.30 10.87 0.11
C LEU A 264 -9.62 12.32 -0.26
N TYR A 265 -8.58 13.13 -0.39
CA TYR A 265 -8.61 14.46 -0.98
C TYR A 265 -7.80 14.38 -2.29
N PRO A 266 -8.47 14.17 -3.44
CA PRO A 266 -7.78 14.02 -4.72
C PRO A 266 -7.26 15.37 -5.22
N VAL A 267 -6.09 15.33 -5.85
CA VAL A 267 -5.48 16.42 -6.61
C VAL A 267 -5.01 15.84 -7.93
N ASP A 268 -5.46 16.40 -9.07
CA ASP A 268 -5.05 15.89 -10.38
C ASP A 268 -3.65 16.33 -10.79
N SER A 269 -3.18 15.83 -11.94
CA SER A 269 -1.92 16.21 -12.57
C SER A 269 -1.77 17.71 -12.90
N ASN A 270 -2.85 18.53 -12.89
CA ASN A 270 -2.77 19.99 -12.98
C ASN A 270 -2.48 20.67 -11.63
N GLY A 271 -2.66 19.97 -10.52
CA GLY A 271 -2.78 20.55 -9.18
C GLY A 271 -4.20 21.01 -8.83
N ASN A 272 -5.24 20.63 -9.59
CA ASN A 272 -6.63 20.93 -9.22
C ASN A 272 -7.09 19.98 -8.11
N ALA A 273 -7.67 20.51 -7.03
CA ALA A 273 -8.28 19.70 -5.98
C ALA A 273 -9.74 19.35 -6.32
N TYR A 274 -10.13 18.10 -6.07
CA TYR A 274 -11.48 17.57 -6.34
C TYR A 274 -12.30 17.43 -5.04
N GLU A 275 -13.58 17.05 -5.17
CA GLU A 275 -14.43 16.75 -4.02
C GLU A 275 -13.88 15.57 -3.20
N PRO A 276 -13.88 15.61 -1.85
CA PRO A 276 -13.26 14.56 -1.04
C PRO A 276 -14.09 13.26 -1.02
N GLU A 277 -13.51 12.17 -1.49
CA GLU A 277 -14.13 10.84 -1.51
C GLU A 277 -13.94 10.10 -0.18
N LYS A 278 -14.95 9.34 0.25
CA LYS A 278 -14.93 8.61 1.52
C LYS A 278 -14.71 7.12 1.27
N PHE A 279 -13.78 6.53 2.02
CA PHE A 279 -13.67 5.09 2.11
C PHE A 279 -14.81 4.51 2.96
N LEU A 280 -15.06 3.21 2.78
CA LEU A 280 -15.96 2.43 3.62
C LEU A 280 -15.36 2.22 5.02
N LYS A 281 -16.19 1.80 5.98
CA LYS A 281 -15.81 1.64 7.39
C LYS A 281 -15.86 0.17 7.82
N PRO A 282 -14.74 -0.57 7.81
CA PRO A 282 -14.71 -1.93 8.33
C PRO A 282 -14.96 -1.97 9.85
N THR A 283 -15.56 -3.06 10.33
CA THR A 283 -15.82 -3.33 11.74
C THR A 283 -15.25 -4.68 12.16
N VAL A 284 -14.81 -4.77 13.42
CA VAL A 284 -14.34 -6.03 14.01
C VAL A 284 -15.30 -6.56 15.07
N SER A 285 -15.09 -7.82 15.47
CA SER A 285 -15.77 -8.44 16.60
C SER A 285 -14.81 -9.25 17.46
N TYR A 286 -15.08 -9.34 18.76
CA TYR A 286 -14.37 -10.24 19.68
C TYR A 286 -15.35 -10.95 20.63
N THR A 287 -14.94 -12.10 21.17
CA THR A 287 -15.74 -12.88 22.12
C THR A 287 -14.97 -13.10 23.41
N VAL A 288 -15.54 -12.63 24.52
CA VAL A 288 -15.10 -12.92 25.88
C VAL A 288 -15.78 -14.22 26.31
N LYS A 289 -14.98 -15.23 26.65
CA LYS A 289 -15.49 -16.51 27.15
C LYS A 289 -15.85 -16.36 28.63
N SER A 290 -16.97 -16.94 29.06
CA SER A 290 -17.19 -17.15 30.49
C SER A 290 -16.11 -18.08 31.02
N GLU A 291 -15.37 -17.65 32.04
CA GLU A 291 -14.77 -18.59 32.96
C GLU A 291 -15.93 -19.37 33.61
N LYS A 292 -16.00 -20.68 33.34
CA LYS A 292 -16.82 -21.54 34.20
C LYS A 292 -16.14 -21.55 35.57
N PRO A 293 -16.88 -21.41 36.68
CA PRO A 293 -16.35 -21.87 37.94
C PRO A 293 -16.02 -23.35 37.77
N ASP A 294 -14.76 -23.71 38.04
CA ASP A 294 -14.35 -25.12 38.15
C ASP A 294 -15.27 -25.78 39.19
N PRO A 295 -15.96 -26.89 38.89
CA PRO A 295 -16.93 -27.46 39.82
C PRO A 295 -16.21 -27.86 41.10
N THR A 296 -16.50 -27.13 42.18
CA THR A 296 -15.81 -27.24 43.47
C THR A 296 -15.65 -28.69 43.88
N ASP A 297 -14.40 -29.11 44.08
CA ASP A 297 -14.06 -30.37 44.74
C ASP A 297 -14.91 -30.48 46.01
N PRO A 298 -15.79 -31.49 46.14
CA PRO A 298 -16.81 -31.49 47.17
C PRO A 298 -16.16 -31.54 48.55
N THR A 299 -16.31 -30.44 49.31
CA THR A 299 -15.85 -30.30 50.69
C THR A 299 -16.14 -31.59 51.46
N PRO A 300 -15.13 -32.27 52.04
CA PRO A 300 -15.30 -33.59 52.63
C PRO A 300 -16.43 -33.60 53.67
N THR A 301 -17.49 -34.35 53.38
CA THR A 301 -18.67 -34.44 54.26
C THR A 301 -18.24 -34.95 55.63
N GLU A 302 -18.63 -34.21 56.68
CA GLU A 302 -18.42 -34.63 58.07
C GLU A 302 -19.08 -36.01 58.29
N PRO A 303 -18.37 -37.01 58.85
CA PRO A 303 -18.88 -38.37 58.93
C PRO A 303 -20.06 -38.47 59.90
N GLU A 304 -21.13 -39.16 59.47
CA GLU A 304 -22.37 -39.30 60.23
C GLU A 304 -22.14 -39.90 61.64
N PRO A 305 -22.89 -39.45 62.67
CA PRO A 305 -22.76 -39.96 64.02
C PRO A 305 -23.19 -41.43 64.11
N LYS A 306 -22.26 -42.29 64.56
CA LYS A 306 -22.46 -43.73 64.72
C LYS A 306 -23.60 -44.04 65.71
N PRO A 307 -24.48 -45.04 65.44
CA PRO A 307 -25.57 -45.39 66.35
C PRO A 307 -25.14 -45.86 67.74
N THR A 308 -25.96 -45.54 68.74
CA THR A 308 -25.76 -45.87 70.17
C THR A 308 -26.06 -47.34 70.47
N GLU A 309 -25.25 -47.96 71.33
CA GLU A 309 -25.47 -49.30 71.89
C GLU A 309 -25.51 -49.19 73.45
N PRO A 310 -26.39 -49.94 74.17
CA PRO A 310 -26.72 -49.62 75.57
C PRO A 310 -25.81 -50.27 76.64
N GLU A 311 -25.74 -49.64 77.82
CA GLU A 311 -24.99 -50.11 79.00
C GLU A 311 -25.56 -51.39 79.64
N PRO A 312 -24.68 -52.22 80.22
CA PRO A 312 -24.92 -52.73 81.59
C PRO A 312 -23.68 -52.64 82.53
N LYS A 313 -23.89 -52.93 83.82
CA LYS A 313 -23.03 -52.58 84.98
C LYS A 313 -23.28 -53.59 86.14
N PRO A 314 -22.40 -53.85 87.15
CA PRO A 314 -20.92 -53.74 87.31
C PRO A 314 -20.24 -55.05 87.88
N THR A 315 -18.92 -55.03 88.18
CA THR A 315 -18.25 -55.39 89.50
C THR A 315 -16.82 -56.01 89.38
N ASP A 316 -15.95 -55.67 90.35
CA ASP A 316 -14.54 -56.04 90.69
C ASP A 316 -14.23 -57.55 91.02
N PRO A 317 -12.96 -58.04 91.28
CA PRO A 317 -11.75 -57.35 91.83
C PRO A 317 -10.29 -57.72 91.33
N GLN A 318 -9.29 -57.01 91.90
CA GLN A 318 -7.79 -57.05 91.81
C GLN A 318 -7.07 -58.33 92.39
N PRO A 319 -5.70 -58.52 92.44
CA PRO A 319 -4.50 -57.60 92.48
C PRO A 319 -3.30 -57.99 91.52
N THR A 320 -1.98 -57.60 91.58
CA THR A 320 -1.03 -56.95 92.55
C THR A 320 0.25 -56.34 91.86
N ASP A 321 1.15 -55.69 92.63
CA ASP A 321 2.46 -55.00 92.35
C ASP A 321 3.76 -55.90 92.44
N PRO A 322 5.08 -55.46 92.28
CA PRO A 322 5.70 -54.12 92.45
C PRO A 322 6.94 -53.66 91.56
N GLN A 323 7.50 -52.49 91.94
CA GLN A 323 8.56 -51.55 91.41
C GLN A 323 10.07 -52.00 91.51
N PRO A 324 11.12 -51.26 90.99
CA PRO A 324 11.79 -50.10 91.68
C PRO A 324 12.40 -48.97 90.74
N THR A 325 13.43 -48.19 91.19
CA THR A 325 13.64 -46.73 90.89
C THR A 325 15.03 -46.19 90.37
N ASN A 326 15.06 -44.87 90.05
CA ASN A 326 16.13 -43.96 89.52
C ASN A 326 17.20 -43.48 90.55
N PRO A 327 18.37 -42.91 90.16
CA PRO A 327 18.71 -41.48 90.46
C PRO A 327 19.72 -40.71 89.53
N GLN A 328 19.95 -39.41 89.81
CA GLN A 328 20.82 -38.42 89.08
C GLN A 328 21.66 -37.54 90.04
N PRO A 329 22.89 -37.06 89.68
CA PRO A 329 23.47 -35.80 90.23
C PRO A 329 24.36 -34.94 89.26
N THR A 330 24.10 -33.65 88.99
CA THR A 330 24.58 -32.35 89.60
C THR A 330 25.97 -31.76 89.18
N THR A 331 26.06 -30.41 89.12
CA THR A 331 27.22 -29.55 88.78
C THR A 331 27.75 -28.71 89.97
N PRO A 332 28.99 -28.20 89.94
CA PRO A 332 29.28 -26.77 90.27
C PRO A 332 30.47 -26.14 89.46
N GLY A 333 30.91 -24.90 89.77
CA GLY A 333 32.02 -24.20 89.09
C GLY A 333 32.69 -23.06 89.91
N GLY A 334 33.61 -22.26 89.33
CA GLY A 334 34.27 -21.12 90.01
C GLY A 334 35.40 -20.37 89.23
N ASN A 335 35.60 -19.08 89.54
CA ASN A 335 36.42 -18.06 88.83
C ASN A 335 37.97 -18.20 88.92
N HIS A 336 38.74 -17.66 87.94
CA HIS A 336 39.46 -16.34 88.05
C HIS A 336 40.41 -15.95 86.87
N ILE A 337 40.14 -14.76 86.29
CA ILE A 337 41.07 -13.66 85.85
C ILE A 337 42.22 -13.84 84.79
N SER A 338 42.24 -12.86 83.85
CA SER A 338 43.37 -12.27 83.09
C SER A 338 43.88 -12.87 81.75
N GLY A 339 43.62 -12.14 80.65
CA GLY A 339 44.68 -11.76 79.69
C GLY A 339 44.42 -12.02 78.19
N GLY A 340 44.56 -10.98 77.34
CA GLY A 340 44.97 -11.14 75.93
C GLY A 340 43.91 -11.07 74.81
N THR A 341 43.58 -9.85 74.37
CA THR A 341 43.37 -9.43 72.96
C THR A 341 42.88 -10.44 71.89
N GLY A 342 41.68 -10.22 71.32
CA GLY A 342 41.26 -10.82 70.04
C GLY A 342 39.75 -10.78 69.76
N GLY A 343 39.23 -9.70 69.17
CA GLY A 343 37.82 -9.65 68.73
C GLY A 343 37.55 -10.59 67.54
N ARG A 344 36.48 -11.40 67.55
CA ARG A 344 35.05 -11.05 67.33
C ARG A 344 34.73 -10.98 65.82
N GLY A 345 33.84 -11.80 65.26
CA GLY A 345 33.00 -12.84 65.88
C GLY A 345 32.39 -13.82 64.85
N SER A 346 31.48 -14.68 65.28
CA SER A 346 30.91 -15.79 64.48
C SER A 346 29.44 -16.03 64.82
N ARG A 347 28.72 -16.73 63.94
CA ARG A 347 27.28 -17.15 64.01
C ARG A 347 26.28 -15.98 63.85
N GLY A 348 25.04 -16.20 63.40
CA GLY A 348 24.44 -17.42 62.83
C GLY A 348 22.96 -17.59 63.19
N SER A 349 22.13 -17.97 62.20
CA SER A 349 20.75 -18.51 62.22
C SER A 349 19.83 -18.28 63.45
N GLY A 350 18.62 -17.72 63.22
CA GLY A 350 17.42 -18.19 63.93
C GLY A 350 16.32 -17.18 64.31
N ILE A 351 15.16 -17.30 63.64
CA ILE A 351 13.77 -17.13 64.14
C ILE A 351 13.30 -15.72 64.59
N GLY A 352 12.23 -15.22 63.95
CA GLY A 352 11.37 -14.12 64.40
C GLY A 352 10.58 -13.46 63.25
N GLY A 353 9.25 -13.56 63.25
CA GLY A 353 8.36 -12.90 62.27
C GLY A 353 7.67 -11.63 62.83
N PRO A 354 6.59 -11.11 62.22
CA PRO A 354 5.86 -11.59 61.03
C PRO A 354 5.68 -10.54 59.90
N GLY A 355 5.11 -10.97 58.76
CA GLY A 355 4.31 -10.09 57.89
C GLY A 355 4.73 -9.95 56.41
N VAL A 356 3.72 -9.65 55.58
CA VAL A 356 3.74 -9.30 54.15
C VAL A 356 4.15 -10.42 53.18
N GLU A 357 3.16 -10.87 52.40
CA GLU A 357 3.35 -11.69 51.21
C GLU A 357 3.51 -10.81 49.97
N THR A 358 4.37 -11.22 49.04
CA THR A 358 4.29 -10.85 47.61
C THR A 358 4.66 -12.08 46.79
N GLN A 359 3.69 -12.73 46.17
CA GLN A 359 3.93 -13.79 45.20
C GLN A 359 4.37 -13.18 43.85
N ALA A 360 5.05 -13.98 43.02
CA ALA A 360 5.47 -13.55 41.69
C ALA A 360 4.27 -13.45 40.74
N ALA A 361 4.32 -12.51 39.79
CA ALA A 361 3.31 -12.42 38.74
C ALA A 361 3.47 -13.57 37.74
N GLU A 362 2.47 -14.43 37.63
CA GLU A 362 2.37 -15.39 36.53
C GLU A 362 2.06 -14.66 35.21
N THR A 363 2.60 -15.19 34.12
CA THR A 363 2.45 -14.62 32.77
C THR A 363 1.08 -14.96 32.18
N VAL A 364 0.26 -13.94 31.94
CA VAL A 364 -1.00 -14.07 31.17
C VAL A 364 -0.68 -14.57 29.75
N PRO A 365 -1.37 -15.60 29.23
CA PRO A 365 -1.12 -16.10 27.88
C PRO A 365 -1.62 -15.14 26.79
N GLU A 366 -0.88 -15.05 25.69
CA GLU A 366 -1.27 -14.25 24.52
C GLU A 366 -2.54 -14.82 23.84
N ALA A 367 -3.39 -13.93 23.35
CA ALA A 367 -4.59 -14.31 22.61
C ALA A 367 -4.21 -14.77 21.19
N THR A 368 -4.42 -16.05 20.87
CA THR A 368 -4.21 -16.61 19.53
C THR A 368 -5.20 -16.01 18.53
N ILE A 369 -4.74 -15.04 17.74
CA ILE A 369 -5.47 -14.57 16.56
C ILE A 369 -5.35 -15.63 15.47
N ALA A 370 -6.48 -16.06 14.92
CA ALA A 370 -6.51 -17.05 13.84
C ALA A 370 -6.22 -16.35 12.49
N GLU A 371 -5.00 -16.50 11.99
CA GLU A 371 -4.56 -15.99 10.69
C GLU A 371 -5.18 -16.82 9.55
N ASN A 372 -6.41 -16.48 9.16
CA ASN A 372 -7.05 -17.02 7.96
C ASN A 372 -6.50 -16.30 6.72
N ALA A 373 -5.31 -16.70 6.26
CA ALA A 373 -4.80 -16.33 4.96
C ALA A 373 -5.73 -16.87 3.86
N ALA A 374 -6.37 -15.98 3.10
CA ALA A 374 -7.21 -16.29 1.95
C ALA A 374 -7.06 -15.18 0.88
N GLU A 375 -7.09 -15.62 -0.38
CA GLU A 375 -6.56 -14.91 -1.55
C GLU A 375 -7.41 -13.70 -2.01
N THR A 376 -6.92 -12.99 -3.03
CA THR A 376 -7.41 -11.68 -3.46
C THR A 376 -8.76 -11.71 -4.20
N ALA A 377 -9.50 -10.61 -4.06
CA ALA A 377 -10.49 -10.14 -5.01
C ALA A 377 -10.42 -8.61 -5.05
N ALA A 378 -10.37 -8.03 -6.25
CA ALA A 378 -10.39 -6.58 -6.45
C ALA A 378 -11.84 -6.05 -6.48
N GLU A 379 -11.98 -4.76 -6.81
CA GLU A 379 -13.24 -4.01 -7.04
C GLU A 379 -14.05 -3.59 -5.77
N GLU A 380 -14.64 -2.38 -5.73
CA GLU A 380 -14.45 -1.19 -6.60
C GLU A 380 -13.46 -0.21 -5.94
N LEU A 381 -12.55 0.37 -6.73
CA LEU A 381 -11.74 1.54 -6.35
C LEU A 381 -12.42 2.84 -6.82
N PRO A 382 -12.08 4.02 -6.25
CA PRO A 382 -12.55 5.32 -6.75
C PRO A 382 -12.17 5.52 -8.23
N LYS A 383 -13.07 6.16 -9.00
CA LYS A 383 -13.01 6.16 -10.47
C LYS A 383 -12.19 7.35 -11.00
N THR A 384 -10.90 7.12 -11.19
CA THR A 384 -9.97 8.08 -11.82
C THR A 384 -10.15 8.11 -13.34
N GLY A 385 -10.31 9.28 -13.96
CA GLY A 385 -10.15 9.45 -15.42
C GLY A 385 -10.88 10.62 -16.11
N ASP A 386 -11.93 11.19 -15.50
CA ASP A 386 -12.95 11.95 -16.26
C ASP A 386 -12.49 13.29 -16.90
N HIS A 387 -11.34 13.89 -16.50
CA HIS A 387 -10.91 15.26 -16.89
C HIS A 387 -9.41 15.41 -17.22
N THR A 388 -9.02 16.49 -17.91
CA THR A 388 -7.81 16.61 -18.76
C THR A 388 -6.64 17.48 -18.23
N SER A 389 -5.44 17.30 -18.84
CA SER A 389 -4.16 18.07 -18.68
C SER A 389 -3.37 17.83 -17.35
N PRO A 390 -2.03 18.05 -17.23
CA PRO A 390 -0.95 18.24 -18.22
C PRO A 390 0.42 17.60 -17.79
N ALA A 391 0.66 16.31 -17.97
CA ALA A 391 2.06 15.86 -18.07
C ALA A 391 2.66 16.29 -19.43
N MET A 392 4.00 16.39 -19.55
CA MET A 392 4.65 16.87 -20.78
C MET A 392 4.80 15.76 -21.82
N TRP A 393 3.68 15.41 -22.44
CA TRP A 393 3.61 14.38 -23.48
C TRP A 393 3.82 14.95 -24.89
N LEU A 394 4.56 14.21 -25.72
CA LEU A 394 4.67 14.49 -27.14
C LEU A 394 3.56 13.74 -27.90
N LEU A 395 2.55 14.49 -28.34
CA LEU A 395 1.51 14.00 -29.25
C LEU A 395 1.94 14.23 -30.71
N LEU A 396 1.92 13.17 -31.52
CA LEU A 396 2.08 13.27 -32.98
C LEU A 396 0.80 12.83 -33.70
N ILE A 397 0.30 13.70 -34.59
CA ILE A 397 -0.90 13.45 -35.40
C ILE A 397 -0.49 13.28 -36.86
N GLY A 398 -0.57 12.06 -37.38
CA GLY A 398 -0.32 11.76 -38.79
C GLY A 398 -1.61 11.69 -39.60
N ALA A 399 -1.82 12.62 -40.53
CA ALA A 399 -2.86 12.51 -41.55
C ALA A 399 -2.23 12.19 -42.92
N GLY A 400 -2.82 11.28 -43.70
CA GLY A 400 -2.18 10.79 -44.93
C GLY A 400 -1.88 11.89 -45.97
N MET A 401 -0.57 12.13 -46.21
CA MET A 401 0.10 13.25 -46.93
C MET A 401 0.39 14.55 -46.16
N ALA A 402 -0.08 14.69 -44.92
CA ALA A 402 0.33 15.77 -44.03
C ALA A 402 0.72 15.20 -42.66
N ALA A 403 1.99 14.78 -42.55
CA ALA A 403 2.68 14.69 -41.27
C ALA A 403 2.99 16.11 -40.76
N SER A 404 1.92 16.88 -40.52
CA SER A 404 2.00 18.17 -39.84
C SER A 404 2.51 17.92 -38.43
N LEU A 405 3.79 18.20 -38.20
CA LEU A 405 4.46 17.96 -36.92
C LEU A 405 3.95 18.95 -35.85
N PHE A 406 2.70 18.76 -35.42
CA PHE A 406 2.00 19.58 -34.44
C PHE A 406 2.48 19.20 -33.04
N VAL A 407 3.72 19.56 -32.74
CA VAL A 407 4.33 19.42 -31.41
C VAL A 407 3.63 20.38 -30.45
N ALA A 408 2.53 19.91 -29.87
CA ALA A 408 1.80 20.60 -28.82
C ALA A 408 2.52 20.38 -27.47
N VAL A 409 3.65 21.08 -27.25
CA VAL A 409 4.23 21.13 -25.91
C VAL A 409 3.25 21.85 -24.98
N SER A 410 2.80 21.16 -23.93
CA SER A 410 2.01 21.70 -22.82
C SER A 410 2.83 22.61 -21.89
N GLY A 411 3.56 23.56 -22.49
CA GLY A 411 4.32 24.59 -21.78
C GLY A 411 3.57 25.92 -21.78
N ARG A 412 3.44 26.55 -20.61
CA ARG A 412 3.03 27.96 -20.53
C ARG A 412 4.04 28.80 -21.31
N ARG A 413 3.56 29.77 -22.07
CA ARG A 413 4.36 30.98 -22.31
C ARG A 413 4.34 31.76 -21.00
N ASP A 414 5.52 32.15 -20.53
CA ASP A 414 5.61 33.30 -19.65
C ASP A 414 5.42 34.54 -20.53
N GLU A 415 4.36 35.30 -20.25
CA GLU A 415 4.14 36.64 -20.80
C GLU A 415 4.53 37.67 -19.73
N GLU A 416 5.14 38.78 -20.17
CA GLU A 416 5.81 39.80 -19.32
C GLU A 416 4.85 40.66 -18.48
#